data_AF-A0A0C2BI14-F1
#
_entry.id   AF-A0A0C2BI14-F1
#
_cell.length_a   1.000
_cell.length_b   1.000
_cell.length_c   1.000
_cell.angle_alpha   90.00
_cell.angle_beta   90.00
_cell.angle_gamma   90.00
#
_symmetry.space_group_name_H-M   'P 1'
#
loop_
_entity.id
_entity.type
_entity.pdbx_description
1 polymer ?
#
loop_
_entity_poly.entity_id
_entity_poly.type
_entity_poly.pdbx_seq_one_letter_code
_entity_poly.pdbx_strand_id
1 'polypeptide(L)' 'MVHFQMGYPIIDVYRLDARTVELTQRRFKLDHLTPERAKYRNALYWYKWDVPVFYEVNGAKKDMTWLHE' A
#
# COMPACT_ATOMS: atom_id res chain seq x y z
N MET A 1 -5.79 -11.67 17.94
CA MET A 1 -5.01 -12.46 16.97
C MET A 1 -4.51 -11.52 15.88
N VAL A 2 -3.20 -11.49 15.63
CA VAL A 2 -2.64 -10.79 14.45
C VAL A 2 -2.84 -11.72 13.26
N HIS A 3 -3.51 -11.25 12.21
CA HIS A 3 -3.69 -12.03 10.99
C HIS A 3 -2.62 -11.64 9.98
N PHE A 4 -1.78 -12.62 9.63
CA PHE A 4 -0.71 -12.42 8.67
C PHE A 4 -1.23 -12.56 7.23
N GLN A 5 -0.86 -11.61 6.38
CA GLN A 5 -1.16 -11.62 4.95
C GLN A 5 0.15 -11.78 4.17
N MET A 6 0.12 -12.53 3.06
CA MET A 6 1.29 -12.71 2.21
C MET A 6 1.44 -11.60 1.17
N GLY A 7 2.69 -11.26 0.83
CA GLY A 7 3.03 -10.23 -0.14
C GLY A 7 3.34 -8.89 0.53
N TYR A 8 3.41 -7.84 -0.27
CA TYR A 8 3.65 -6.48 0.20
C TYR A 8 2.84 -5.47 -0.64
N PRO A 9 2.50 -4.30 -0.07
CA PRO A 9 1.84 -3.24 -0.81
C PRO A 9 2.83 -2.54 -1.75
N ILE A 10 2.30 -2.12 -2.90
CA ILE A 10 2.80 -0.99 -3.66
C ILE A 10 2.02 0.22 -3.16
N ILE A 11 2.73 1.30 -2.84
CA ILE A 11 2.13 2.60 -2.58
C ILE A 11 2.22 3.40 -3.88
N ASP A 12 1.07 3.71 -4.47
CA ASP A 12 1.00 4.61 -5.61
C ASP A 12 0.84 6.05 -5.07
N VAL A 13 1.61 6.98 -5.62
CA VAL A 13 1.64 8.39 -5.20
C VAL A 13 1.19 9.27 -6.35
N TYR A 14 0.03 9.91 -6.20
CA TYR A 14 -0.54 10.77 -7.22
C TYR A 14 -0.51 12.23 -6.78
N ARG A 15 0.12 13.10 -7.58
CA ARG A 15 0.10 14.54 -7.29
C ARG A 15 -1.21 15.14 -7.79
N LEU A 16 -2.04 15.61 -6.87
CA LEU A 16 -3.30 16.29 -7.20
C LEU A 16 -3.06 17.76 -7.56
N ASP A 17 -2.16 18.43 -6.84
CA ASP A 17 -1.80 19.82 -7.10
C ASP A 17 -0.39 20.18 -6.59
N ALA A 18 -0.06 21.47 -6.55
CA ALA A 18 1.24 21.97 -6.12
C ALA A 18 1.63 21.53 -4.69
N ARG A 19 0.67 21.30 -3.81
CA ARG A 19 0.80 21.03 -2.38
C ARG A 19 0.17 19.71 -1.91
N THR A 20 -0.67 19.08 -2.73
CA THR A 20 -1.44 17.90 -2.34
C THR A 20 -1.02 16.67 -3.13
N VAL A 21 -0.85 15.56 -2.42
CA VAL A 21 -0.69 14.21 -2.99
C VAL A 21 -1.74 13.28 -2.42
N GLU A 22 -2.19 12.34 -3.24
CA GLU A 22 -3.01 11.21 -2.85
C GLU A 22 -2.13 9.95 -2.78
N LEU A 23 -2.36 9.15 -1.74
CA LEU A 23 -1.71 7.86 -1.56
C LEU A 23 -2.78 6.77 -1.65
N THR A 24 -2.54 5.77 -2.49
CA THR A 24 -3.35 4.56 -2.56
C THR A 24 -2.47 3.34 -2.39
N GLN A 25 -3.02 2.23 -1.90
CA GLN A 25 -2.28 0.97 -1.79
C GLN A 25 -2.91 -0.15 -2.61
N ARG A 26 -2.05 -1.04 -3.11
CA ARG A 26 -2.46 -2.30 -3.73
C ARG A 26 -1.39 -3.36 -3.54
N ARG A 27 -1.76 -4.63 -3.54
CA ARG A 27 -0.80 -5.73 -3.48
C ARG A 27 0.08 -5.78 -4.73
N PHE A 28 1.40 -5.88 -4.54
CA PHE A 28 2.31 -6.21 -5.65
C PHE A 28 2.03 -7.60 -6.21
N LYS A 29 1.95 -7.70 -7.54
CA LYS A 29 1.89 -8.96 -8.29
C LYS A 29 2.83 -8.84 -9.50
N LEU A 30 3.70 -9.83 -9.69
CA LEU A 30 4.62 -9.86 -10.84
C LEU A 30 3.88 -10.08 -12.16
N ASP A 31 2.82 -10.88 -12.13
CA ASP A 31 1.92 -11.11 -13.24
C ASP A 31 0.47 -10.97 -12.75
N HIS A 32 -0.27 -10.06 -13.39
CA HIS A 32 -1.67 -9.80 -13.10
C HIS A 32 -2.60 -10.82 -13.77
N LEU A 33 -2.09 -11.59 -14.72
CA LEU A 33 -2.84 -12.58 -15.50
C LEU A 33 -2.80 -13.98 -14.88
N THR A 34 -1.81 -14.26 -14.01
CA THR A 34 -1.75 -15.53 -13.29
C THR A 34 -2.92 -15.63 -12.29
N PRO A 35 -3.85 -16.59 -12.47
CA PRO A 35 -4.98 -16.74 -11.58
C PRO A 35 -4.50 -17.11 -10.17
N GLU A 36 -5.08 -16.46 -9.17
CA GLU A 36 -4.75 -16.77 -7.78
C GLU A 36 -5.13 -18.22 -7.43
N ARG A 37 -4.22 -18.92 -6.75
CA ARG A 37 -4.51 -20.24 -6.18
C ARG A 37 -5.73 -20.12 -5.27
N ALA A 38 -6.60 -21.11 -5.28
CA ALA A 38 -7.89 -21.09 -4.58
C ALA A 38 -7.81 -20.66 -3.11
N LYS A 39 -6.77 -21.10 -2.39
CA LYS A 39 -6.50 -20.73 -0.99
C LYS A 39 -6.19 -19.25 -0.74
N TYR A 40 -5.95 -18.45 -1.77
CA TYR A 40 -5.61 -17.03 -1.68
C TYR A 40 -6.71 -16.12 -2.25
N ARG A 41 -7.70 -16.68 -2.94
CA ARG A 41 -8.81 -15.92 -3.55
C ARG A 41 -9.73 -15.26 -2.52
N ASN A 42 -9.81 -15.82 -1.32
CA ASN A 42 -10.56 -15.27 -0.20
C ASN A 42 -9.58 -14.58 0.77
N ALA A 43 -8.98 -13.47 0.35
CA ALA A 43 -8.13 -12.69 1.24
C ALA A 43 -8.99 -12.11 2.36
N LEU A 44 -8.84 -12.64 3.57
CA LEU A 44 -9.60 -12.29 4.77
C LEU A 44 -9.61 -10.77 5.09
N TYR A 45 -8.67 -10.02 4.53
CA TYR A 45 -8.48 -8.57 4.71
C TYR A 45 -8.29 -7.81 3.40
N TRP A 46 -8.62 -8.42 2.25
CA TRP A 46 -8.55 -7.77 0.94
C TRP A 46 -7.18 -7.16 0.57
N TYR A 47 -6.10 -7.61 1.21
CA TYR A 47 -4.76 -7.06 1.01
C TYR A 47 -4.66 -5.57 1.33
N LYS A 48 -5.23 -5.18 2.47
CA LYS A 48 -5.05 -3.88 3.10
C LYS A 48 -4.02 -3.97 4.23
N TRP A 49 -3.13 -2.99 4.29
CA TRP A 49 -2.06 -2.88 5.28
C TRP A 49 -2.06 -1.50 5.93
N ASP A 50 -1.76 -1.46 7.23
CA ASP A 50 -1.31 -0.23 7.88
C ASP A 50 0.17 -0.01 7.56
N VAL A 51 0.47 1.05 6.82
CA VAL A 51 1.84 1.32 6.35
C VAL A 51 2.36 2.62 6.96
N PRO A 52 3.45 2.60 7.73
CA PRO A 52 4.10 3.82 8.19
C PRO A 52 4.87 4.46 7.02
N VAL A 53 4.46 5.65 6.63
CA VAL A 53 5.01 6.42 5.52
C VAL A 53 5.97 7.46 6.06
N PHE A 54 7.24 7.32 5.69
CA PHE A 54 8.30 8.30 5.93
C PHE A 54 8.62 8.98 4.60
N TYR A 55 8.64 10.31 4.58
CA TYR A 55 8.83 11.05 3.34
C TYR A 55 9.58 12.36 3.58
N GLU A 56 10.08 12.90 2.46
CA GLU A 56 10.85 14.14 2.42
C GLU A 56 10.31 15.03 1.31
N VAL A 57 10.24 16.33 1.56
CA VAL A 57 9.88 17.33 0.56
C VAL A 57 11.00 18.35 0.48
N ASN A 58 11.67 18.42 -0.68
CA ASN A 58 12.77 19.36 -0.94
C ASN A 58 13.90 19.33 0.11
N GLY A 59 14.38 18.15 0.52
CA GLY A 59 15.44 18.05 1.54
C GLY A 59 14.93 18.05 2.98
N ALA A 60 13.66 18.41 3.22
CA ALA A 60 13.10 18.51 4.55
C ALA A 60 12.29 17.26 4.91
N LYS A 61 12.83 16.47 5.85
CA LYS A 61 12.12 15.32 6.42
C LYS A 61 10.82 15.77 7.08
N LYS A 62 9.77 14.98 6.89
CA LYS A 62 8.47 15.20 7.51
C LYS A 62 8.22 14.14 8.58
N ASP A 63 7.28 14.45 9.46
CA ASP A 63 6.83 13.49 10.45
C ASP A 63 6.22 12.27 9.76
N MET A 64 6.45 11.11 10.37
CA MET A 64 5.87 9.86 9.90
C MET A 64 4.35 9.95 9.99
N THR A 65 3.68 9.47 8.95
CA THR A 65 2.22 9.33 8.92
C THR A 65 1.84 7.90 8.61
N TRP A 66 0.65 7.48 9.02
CA TRP A 66 0.14 6.15 8.73
C TRP A 66 -0.81 6.22 7.54
N LEU A 67 -0.60 5.35 6.56
CA LEU A 67 -1.59 5.04 5.55
C LEU A 67 -2.48 3.91 6.06
N HIS A 68 -3.77 4.20 6.19
CA HIS A 68 -4.81 3.26 6.60
C HIS A 68 -5.80 3.10 5.43
N GLU A 69 -6.11 1.86 5.03
CA GLU A 69 -7.24 1.54 4.13
C GLU A 69 -8.09 0.40 4.67
#